data_AF-A0A853BNV8-F1
#
_entry.id   AF-A0A853BNV8-F1
#
_cell.length_a   1.000
_cell.length_b   1.000
_cell.length_c   1.000
_cell.angle_alpha   90.00
_cell.angle_beta   90.00
_cell.angle_gamma   90.00
#
_symmetry.space_group_name_H-M   'P 1'
#
loop_
_entity.id
_entity.type
_entity.pdbx_description
1 polymer ?
#
loop_
_entity_poly.entity_id
_entity_poly.type
_entity_poly.pdbx_seq_one_letter_code
_entity_poly.pdbx_strand_id
1 'polypeptide(L)' 'MERGSDKHGPRIDDQLESEVQGVLRGGKPTRVREELEPEPTVTDDGEPATNPGAVDPDRERGE' A
#
# COMPACT_ATOMS: atom_id res chain seq x y z
N MET A 1 -1.13 11.99 35.03
CA MET A 1 -1.78 11.67 33.74
C MET A 1 -1.00 12.38 32.67
N GLU A 2 -0.08 11.66 32.04
CA GLU A 2 0.63 12.12 30.86
C GLU A 2 -0.33 11.97 29.67
N ARG A 3 -0.56 13.06 28.94
CA ARG A 3 -1.47 13.10 27.79
C ARG A 3 -0.66 13.60 26.60
N GLY A 4 -0.24 12.69 25.74
CA GLY A 4 0.46 13.01 24.50
C GLY A 4 1.60 12.04 24.19
N SER A 5 2.12 12.15 22.98
CA SER A 5 3.35 11.49 22.54
C SER A 5 4.56 12.18 23.16
N ASP A 6 5.48 11.44 23.77
CA ASP A 6 6.76 12.01 24.26
C ASP A 6 7.68 12.50 23.14
N LYS A 7 7.36 12.15 21.88
CA LYS A 7 8.15 12.47 20.69
C LYS A 7 7.81 13.84 20.10
N HIS A 8 6.56 14.28 20.25
CA HIS A 8 6.01 15.42 19.53
C HIS A 8 5.19 16.31 20.46
N GLY A 9 5.10 17.59 20.14
CA GLY A 9 4.25 18.50 20.89
C GLY A 9 2.77 18.32 20.56
N PRO A 10 1.84 18.81 21.41
CA PRO A 10 0.40 18.58 21.26
C PRO A 10 -0.16 18.95 19.88
N ARG A 11 0.29 20.05 19.27
CA ARG A 11 -0.17 20.45 17.92
C ARG A 11 0.18 19.44 16.82
N ILE A 12 1.34 18.81 16.93
CA ILE A 12 1.81 17.85 15.92
C ILE A 12 1.05 16.52 16.13
N ASP A 13 0.80 16.14 17.37
CA ASP A 13 -0.04 14.98 17.70
C ASP A 13 -1.46 15.15 17.15
N ASP A 14 -2.08 16.31 17.35
CA ASP A 14 -3.43 16.61 16.83
C ASP A 14 -3.47 16.50 15.28
N GLN A 15 -2.41 16.94 14.60
CA GLN A 15 -2.29 16.82 13.15
C GLN A 15 -2.16 15.36 12.71
N LEU A 16 -1.27 14.61 13.35
CA LEU A 16 -1.06 13.18 13.08
C LEU A 16 -2.33 12.36 13.33
N GLU A 17 -3.06 12.66 14.40
CA GLU A 17 -4.33 12.01 14.70
C GLU A 17 -5.36 12.28 13.60
N SER A 18 -5.46 13.53 13.12
CA SER A 18 -6.37 13.91 12.03
C SER A 18 -6.05 13.17 10.73
N GLU A 19 -4.78 13.06 10.38
CA GLU A 19 -4.33 12.32 9.18
C GLU A 19 -4.68 10.83 9.28
N VAL A 20 -4.39 10.19 10.42
CA VAL A 20 -4.70 8.78 10.67
C VAL A 20 -6.21 8.54 10.69
N GLN A 21 -7.00 9.41 11.33
CA GLN A 21 -8.46 9.31 11.31
C GLN A 21 -9.03 9.47 9.90
N GLY A 22 -8.46 10.35 9.08
CA GLY A 22 -8.85 10.51 7.68
C GLY A 22 -8.67 9.22 6.89
N VAL A 23 -7.53 8.55 7.05
CA VAL A 23 -7.21 7.28 6.40
C VAL A 23 -8.13 6.15 6.88
N LEU A 24 -8.40 6.06 8.18
CA LEU A 24 -9.31 5.05 8.76
C LEU A 24 -10.77 5.25 8.36
N ARG A 25 -11.22 6.50 8.22
CA ARG A 25 -12.62 6.83 7.85
C ARG A 25 -12.87 6.74 6.34
N GLY A 26 -11.82 6.66 5.51
CA GLY A 26 -11.91 6.54 4.05
C GLY A 26 -12.57 5.25 3.52
N GLY A 27 -13.03 4.36 4.39
CA GLY A 27 -13.81 3.16 4.03
C GLY A 27 -13.01 2.06 3.34
N LYS A 28 -11.70 2.26 3.17
CA LYS A 28 -10.77 1.27 2.61
C LYS A 28 -9.99 0.60 3.73
N PRO A 29 -9.64 -0.69 3.61
CA PRO A 29 -8.75 -1.35 4.55
C PRO A 29 -7.44 -0.58 4.63
N THR A 30 -7.08 -0.12 5.83
CA THR A 30 -5.80 0.55 6.10
C THR A 30 -4.67 -0.44 6.34
N ARG A 31 -5.03 -1.73 6.43
CA ARG A 31 -4.12 -2.86 6.58
C ARG A 31 -4.44 -3.88 5.49
N VAL A 32 -3.41 -4.25 4.73
CA VAL A 32 -3.46 -5.35 3.77
C VAL A 32 -3.54 -6.66 4.56
N ARG A 33 -4.42 -7.57 4.11
CA ARG A 33 -4.50 -8.96 4.61
C ARG A 33 -3.93 -9.86 3.54
N GLU A 34 -2.61 -9.95 3.48
CA GLU A 34 -1.91 -10.75 2.46
C GLU A 34 -2.38 -12.21 2.50
N GLU A 35 -2.84 -12.71 3.65
CA GLU A 35 -3.38 -14.06 3.79
C GLU A 35 -4.70 -14.30 3.01
N LEU A 36 -5.41 -13.24 2.64
CA LEU A 36 -6.64 -13.30 1.84
C LEU A 36 -6.40 -12.95 0.37
N GLU A 37 -5.24 -12.40 0.04
CA GLU A 37 -4.90 -12.00 -1.33
C GLU A 37 -4.34 -13.21 -2.07
N PRO A 38 -4.93 -13.62 -3.21
CA PRO A 38 -4.37 -14.71 -4.00
C PRO A 38 -3.00 -14.29 -4.54
N GLU A 39 -2.06 -15.24 -4.57
CA GLU A 39 -0.78 -15.02 -5.22
C GLU A 39 -0.99 -14.60 -6.69
N PRO A 40 -0.21 -13.63 -7.20
CA PRO A 40 -0.35 -13.18 -8.57
C PRO A 40 0.01 -14.30 -9.56
N THR A 41 -0.73 -14.40 -10.66
CA THR A 41 -0.36 -15.29 -11.77
C THR A 41 0.95 -14.80 -12.40
N VAL A 42 1.75 -15.70 -12.96
CA VAL A 42 3.02 -15.39 -13.63
C VAL A 42 2.88 -15.51 -15.15
N THR A 43 3.69 -14.73 -15.88
CA THR A 43 3.87 -14.86 -17.33
C THR A 43 4.74 -16.07 -17.69
N ASP A 44 4.86 -16.40 -18.98
CA ASP A 44 5.74 -17.48 -19.45
C ASP A 44 7.23 -17.22 -19.14
N ASP A 45 7.62 -15.95 -18.98
CA ASP A 45 8.95 -15.51 -18.54
C ASP A 45 9.16 -15.58 -17.01
N GLY A 46 8.12 -15.93 -16.24
CA GLY A 46 8.17 -16.02 -14.78
C GLY A 46 7.96 -14.68 -14.04
N GLU A 47 7.55 -13.62 -14.74
CA GLU A 47 7.27 -12.32 -14.14
C GLU A 47 5.83 -12.27 -13.58
N PRO A 48 5.58 -11.64 -12.42
CA PRO A 48 4.22 -11.47 -11.91
C PRO A 48 3.35 -10.66 -12.89
N ALA A 49 2.13 -11.11 -13.18
CA ALA A 49 1.19 -10.40 -14.05
C ALA A 49 0.72 -9.06 -13.45
N THR A 50 0.99 -8.81 -12.17
CA THR A 50 0.81 -7.51 -11.51
C THR A 50 1.93 -6.52 -11.80
N ASN A 51 3.06 -6.98 -12.36
CA ASN A 51 4.17 -6.11 -12.78
C ASN A 51 3.74 -5.33 -14.03
N PRO A 52 3.71 -3.99 -14.00
CA PRO A 52 3.35 -3.18 -15.16
C PRO A 52 4.20 -3.45 -16.41
N GLY A 53 5.45 -3.93 -16.24
CA GLY A 53 6.34 -4.29 -17.34
C GLY A 53 6.16 -5.71 -17.89
N ALA A 54 5.34 -6.56 -17.24
CA ALA A 54 5.12 -7.94 -17.67
C ALA A 54 4.13 -8.06 -18.84
N VAL A 55 3.32 -7.02 -19.08
CA VAL A 55 2.33 -6.97 -20.17
C VAL A 55 2.82 -6.15 -21.38
N ASP A 56 4.11 -5.79 -21.42
CA ASP A 56 4.66 -4.98 -22.52
C ASP A 56 4.56 -5.74 -23.86
N PRO A 57 3.64 -5.37 -24.77
CA PRO A 57 3.45 -6.07 -26.03
C PRO A 57 4.63 -5.87 -27.00
N ASP A 58 5.56 -4.96 -26.70
CA ASP A 58 6.77 -4.73 -27.50
C ASP A 58 7.94 -5.63 -27.09
N ARG A 59 7.90 -6.28 -25.91
CA ARG A 59 8.93 -7.24 -25.47
C ARG A 59 8.97 -8.50 -26.34
N GLU A 60 7.82 -8.93 -26.86
CA GLU A 60 7.72 -10.12 -27.74
C GLU A 60 8.03 -9.82 -29.22
N ARG A 61 8.23 -8.55 -29.61
CA ARG A 61 8.49 -8.12 -31.00
C ARG A 61 9.94 -7.78 -31.31
N GLY A 62 10.86 -8.07 -30.39
CA GLY A 62 12.29 -7.96 -30.62
C GLY A 62 12.85 -9.24 -31.25
N GLU A 63 12.75 -9.36 -32.58
CA GLU A 63 13.58 -10.28 -33.39
C GLU A 63 15.00 -9.71 -33.61
#